data_AF-A0A661I124-F1
#
_entry.id   AF-A0A661I124-F1
#
_cell.length_a   1.000
_cell.length_b   1.000
_cell.length_c   1.000
_cell.angle_alpha   90.00
_cell.angle_beta   90.00
_cell.angle_gamma   90.00
#
_symmetry.space_group_name_H-M   'P 1'
#
loop_
_entity.id
_entity.type
_entity.pdbx_description
1 polymer ?
#
loop_
_entity_poly.entity_id
_entity_poly.type
_entity_poly.pdbx_seq_one_letter_code
_entity_poly.pdbx_strand_id
1 'polypeptide(L)'
;MNIEPFNELSRTLIDEINTYGRLVTFEKSHPCMQGDDLLEYFYIIVSGRMKVYDINLDNAREQTLFLLTRGDMFDMVTLLDGRSHDVMTEAIDKVSAIELPMEKARLWLETNKRETTAYSSKIALEMQLKLHSWRAFLSIILKVKSKRLNK
;
A
#
# COMPACT_ATOMS: atom_id res chain seq x y z
N MET A 1 21.76 4.26 -1.26
CA MET A 1 20.98 3.34 -2.12
C MET A 1 20.09 4.20 -3.00
N ASN A 2 20.25 4.19 -4.32
CA ASN A 2 19.44 5.04 -5.22
C ASN A 2 18.22 4.22 -5.70
N ILE A 3 17.08 4.41 -5.04
CA ILE A 3 15.86 3.65 -5.34
C ILE A 3 14.93 4.63 -6.06
N GLU A 4 14.88 4.57 -7.39
CA GLU A 4 13.77 5.10 -8.21
C GLU A 4 12.48 4.42 -7.72
N PRO A 5 11.72 5.07 -6.83
CA PRO A 5 10.93 6.27 -7.13
C PRO A 5 11.32 7.53 -6.33
N PHE A 6 12.48 7.56 -5.67
CA PHE A 6 12.83 8.56 -4.67
C PHE A 6 13.69 9.72 -5.15
N ASN A 7 13.97 9.81 -6.46
CA ASN A 7 14.82 10.88 -6.99
C ASN A 7 14.25 12.29 -6.76
N GLU A 8 12.94 12.41 -6.59
CA GLU A 8 12.26 13.66 -6.28
C GLU A 8 12.05 13.89 -4.78
N LEU A 9 12.36 12.91 -3.92
CA LEU A 9 12.20 13.08 -2.48
C LEU A 9 13.25 14.04 -1.92
N SER A 10 12.85 14.85 -0.95
CA SER A 10 13.80 15.68 -0.22
C SER A 10 14.83 14.79 0.48
N ARG A 11 16.08 15.27 0.56
CA ARG A 11 17.15 14.56 1.27
C ARG A 11 16.74 14.21 2.71
N THR A 12 16.03 15.12 3.38
CA THR A 12 15.46 14.91 4.71
C THR A 12 14.58 13.66 4.77
N LEU A 13 13.67 13.47 3.81
CA LEU A 13 12.80 12.29 3.82
C LEU A 13 13.58 11.01 3.49
N ILE A 14 14.58 11.08 2.61
CA ILE A 14 15.46 9.92 2.35
C ILE A 14 16.20 9.54 3.63
N ASP A 15 16.72 10.51 4.38
CA ASP A 15 17.40 10.27 5.65
C ASP A 15 16.45 9.70 6.70
N GLU A 16 15.21 10.18 6.77
CA GLU A 16 14.18 9.62 7.65
C GLU A 16 13.79 8.19 7.25
N ILE A 17 13.60 7.91 5.96
CA ILE A 17 13.36 6.55 5.45
C ILE A 17 14.53 5.63 5.82
N ASN A 18 15.77 6.09 5.69
CA ASN A 18 16.95 5.31 6.08
C ASN A 18 17.05 5.12 7.61
N THR A 19 16.56 6.07 8.39
CA THR A 19 16.61 6.05 9.86
C THR A 19 15.55 5.11 10.44
N TYR A 20 14.33 5.14 9.90
CA TYR A 20 13.20 4.38 10.44
C TYR A 20 12.85 3.13 9.62
N GLY A 21 13.39 3.01 8.41
CA GLY A 21 13.10 1.93 7.49
C GLY A 21 13.90 0.66 7.80
N ARG A 22 13.20 -0.47 7.75
CA ARG A 22 13.79 -1.81 7.82
C ARG A 22 13.63 -2.50 6.47
N LEU A 23 14.73 -3.01 5.91
CA LEU A 23 14.64 -3.86 4.72
C LEU A 23 14.09 -5.24 5.11
N VAL A 24 12.96 -5.63 4.53
CA VAL A 24 12.33 -6.93 4.70
C VAL A 24 12.27 -7.66 3.36
N THR A 25 12.29 -9.00 3.39
CA THR A 25 12.23 -9.83 2.19
C THR A 25 11.18 -10.91 2.33
N PHE A 26 10.47 -11.19 1.24
CA PHE A 26 9.46 -12.22 1.16
C PHE A 26 9.78 -13.18 0.01
N GLU A 27 9.64 -14.47 0.29
CA GLU A 27 9.92 -15.51 -0.69
C GLU A 27 8.76 -15.68 -1.68
N LYS A 28 9.09 -16.14 -2.89
CA LYS A 28 8.12 -16.36 -3.95
C LYS A 28 6.98 -17.27 -3.49
N SER A 29 5.76 -16.96 -3.91
CA SER A 29 4.52 -17.69 -3.67
C SER A 29 4.16 -17.84 -2.19
N HIS A 30 4.68 -16.95 -1.34
CA HIS A 30 4.31 -16.88 0.06
C HIS A 30 3.48 -15.62 0.36
N PRO A 31 2.56 -15.70 1.33
CA PRO A 31 2.04 -14.55 2.06
C PRO A 31 3.12 -13.52 2.39
N CYS A 32 2.83 -12.24 2.18
CA CYS A 32 3.72 -11.14 2.58
C CYS A 32 2.91 -9.99 3.16
N MET A 33 3.37 -9.30 4.21
CA MET A 33 2.69 -8.10 4.75
C MET A 33 1.20 -8.38 5.06
N GLN A 34 0.90 -9.08 6.16
CA GLN A 34 -0.45 -9.53 6.49
C GLN A 34 -0.80 -9.29 7.96
N GLY A 35 -2.10 -9.26 8.26
CA GLY A 35 -2.60 -9.23 9.64
C GLY A 35 -2.44 -7.87 10.30
N ASP A 36 -2.32 -7.88 11.63
CA ASP A 36 -2.26 -6.67 12.46
C ASP A 36 -1.03 -5.81 12.18
N ASP A 37 0.03 -6.39 11.61
CA ASP A 37 1.22 -5.69 11.12
C ASP A 37 0.86 -4.54 10.15
N LEU A 38 -0.26 -4.64 9.43
CA LEU A 38 -0.71 -3.62 8.48
C LEU A 38 -1.24 -2.35 9.15
N LEU A 39 -1.60 -2.41 10.43
CA LEU A 39 -1.90 -1.21 11.22
C LEU A 39 -0.62 -0.53 11.72
N GLU A 40 0.44 -1.30 11.92
CA GLU A 40 1.71 -0.85 12.48
C GLU A 40 2.71 -0.39 11.41
N TYR A 41 2.62 -0.93 10.20
CA TYR A 41 3.63 -0.76 9.17
C TYR A 41 3.10 -0.41 7.79
N PHE A 42 3.90 0.42 7.12
CA PHE A 42 3.78 0.80 5.73
C PHE A 42 5.03 0.33 4.97
N TYR A 43 4.88 0.01 3.69
CA TYR A 43 5.86 -0.68 2.87
C TYR A 43 6.07 0.05 1.55
N ILE A 44 7.33 0.11 1.12
CA ILE A 44 7.72 0.57 -0.20
C ILE A 44 8.50 -0.55 -0.90
N ILE A 45 8.02 -0.97 -2.06
CA ILE A 45 8.63 -2.10 -2.79
C ILE A 45 9.94 -1.64 -3.44
N VAL A 46 11.04 -2.35 -3.16
CA VAL A 46 12.37 -2.06 -3.70
C VAL A 46 12.70 -2.97 -4.89
N SER A 47 12.22 -4.21 -4.84
CA SER A 47 12.40 -5.20 -5.90
C SER A 47 11.33 -6.29 -5.84
N GLY A 48 11.12 -6.94 -6.98
CA GLY A 48 10.16 -8.03 -7.11
C GLY A 48 8.74 -7.54 -7.38
N ARG A 49 7.80 -8.48 -7.39
CA ARG A 49 6.39 -8.26 -7.66
C ARG A 49 5.53 -8.96 -6.63
N MET A 50 4.48 -8.29 -6.18
CA MET A 50 3.46 -8.89 -5.32
C MET A 50 2.06 -8.61 -5.87
N LYS A 51 1.13 -9.52 -5.61
CA LYS A 51 -0.29 -9.27 -5.81
C LYS A 51 -0.94 -8.88 -4.49
N VAL A 52 -1.89 -7.95 -4.57
CA VAL A 52 -2.91 -7.70 -3.56
C VAL A 52 -4.20 -8.25 -4.12
N TYR A 53 -4.91 -9.08 -3.36
CA TYR A 53 -6.12 -9.76 -3.82
C TYR A 53 -7.14 -9.91 -2.69
N ASP A 54 -8.37 -10.22 -3.07
CA ASP A 54 -9.46 -10.60 -2.18
C ASP A 54 -10.03 -11.96 -2.62
N ILE A 55 -10.68 -12.68 -1.72
CA ILE A 55 -11.39 -13.92 -2.04
C ILE A 55 -12.88 -13.63 -2.02
N ASN A 56 -13.52 -13.77 -3.19
CA ASN A 56 -14.96 -13.64 -3.28
C ASN A 56 -15.64 -14.83 -2.56
N LEU A 57 -16.23 -14.55 -1.40
CA LEU A 57 -16.89 -15.57 -0.57
C LEU A 57 -18.08 -16.25 -1.26
N ASP A 58 -18.71 -15.63 -2.26
CA ASP A 58 -19.88 -16.21 -2.94
C ASP A 58 -19.50 -17.35 -3.89
N ASN A 59 -18.27 -17.35 -4.43
CA ASN A 59 -17.82 -18.34 -5.40
C ASN A 59 -16.41 -18.89 -5.13
N ALA A 60 -15.80 -18.53 -4.00
CA ALA A 60 -14.45 -18.88 -3.58
C ALA A 60 -13.34 -18.55 -4.61
N ARG A 61 -13.58 -17.59 -5.51
CA ARG A 61 -12.58 -17.19 -6.50
C ARG A 61 -11.74 -16.02 -5.99
N GLU A 62 -10.44 -16.14 -6.23
CA GLU A 62 -9.51 -15.04 -6.07
C GLU A 62 -9.81 -13.93 -7.09
N GLN A 63 -9.81 -12.69 -6.61
CA GLN A 63 -9.83 -11.49 -7.43
C GLN A 63 -8.60 -10.63 -7.12
N THR A 64 -7.65 -10.59 -8.05
CA THR A 64 -6.50 -9.68 -7.95
C THR A 64 -6.97 -8.23 -8.06
N LEU A 65 -6.62 -7.43 -7.06
CA LEU A 65 -6.93 -6.00 -6.98
C LEU A 65 -5.81 -5.16 -7.58
N PHE A 66 -4.57 -5.47 -7.19
CA PHE A 66 -3.38 -4.74 -7.61
C PHE A 66 -2.21 -5.68 -7.83
N LEU A 67 -1.34 -5.30 -8.77
CA LEU A 67 0.00 -5.85 -8.91
C LEU A 67 0.97 -4.73 -8.55
N LEU A 68 1.74 -4.92 -7.48
CA LEU A 68 2.71 -3.95 -7.01
C LEU A 68 4.11 -4.41 -7.40
N THR A 69 4.90 -3.47 -7.90
CA THR A 69 6.29 -3.65 -8.33
C THR A 69 7.17 -2.59 -7.68
N ARG A 70 8.46 -2.58 -8.02
CA ARG A 70 9.43 -1.58 -7.56
C ARG A 70 8.86 -0.16 -7.64
N GLY A 71 8.91 0.52 -6.51
CA GLY A 71 8.50 1.91 -6.33
C GLY A 71 7.03 2.11 -5.96
N ASP A 72 6.23 1.04 -6.00
CA ASP A 72 4.87 1.05 -5.47
C ASP A 72 4.88 0.98 -3.95
N MET A 73 3.76 1.45 -3.38
CA MET A 73 3.52 1.56 -1.95
C MET A 73 2.33 0.71 -1.50
N PHE A 74 2.46 0.12 -0.31
CA PHE A 74 1.44 -0.67 0.38
C PHE A 74 1.57 -0.45 1.89
N ASP A 75 0.56 -0.25 2.72
CA ASP A 75 -0.86 -0.15 2.50
C ASP A 75 -1.31 1.32 2.65
N MET A 76 -1.50 2.01 1.53
CA MET A 76 -1.91 3.41 1.54
C MET A 76 -3.34 3.62 2.06
N VAL A 77 -4.23 2.62 1.98
CA VAL A 77 -5.62 2.81 2.43
C VAL A 77 -5.63 2.87 3.95
N THR A 78 -4.99 1.89 4.58
CA THR A 78 -4.79 1.88 6.04
C THR A 78 -4.07 3.13 6.50
N LEU A 79 -3.00 3.56 5.81
CA LEU A 79 -2.26 4.80 6.09
C LEU A 79 -3.15 6.05 6.18
N LEU A 80 -4.28 6.08 5.48
CA LEU A 80 -5.14 7.26 5.42
C LEU A 80 -6.30 7.18 6.40
N ASP A 81 -6.99 6.04 6.49
CA ASP A 81 -8.21 5.92 7.29
C ASP A 81 -7.99 5.33 8.69
N GLY A 82 -6.81 4.75 8.94
CA GLY A 82 -6.48 4.17 10.24
C GLY A 82 -7.22 2.88 10.54
N ARG A 83 -7.73 2.19 9.52
CA ARG A 83 -8.52 0.97 9.68
C ARG A 83 -7.84 -0.19 8.98
N SER A 84 -7.99 -1.38 9.53
CA SER A 84 -7.59 -2.59 8.84
C SER A 84 -8.56 -2.87 7.69
N HIS A 85 -8.00 -3.40 6.60
CA HIS A 85 -8.77 -3.85 5.44
C HIS A 85 -8.46 -5.32 5.20
N ASP A 86 -9.50 -6.09 4.91
CA ASP A 86 -9.40 -7.53 4.70
C ASP A 86 -8.96 -7.78 3.25
N VAL A 87 -7.66 -7.59 3.01
CA VAL A 87 -7.00 -7.89 1.74
C VAL A 87 -5.85 -8.85 1.98
N MET A 88 -5.64 -9.75 1.03
CA MET A 88 -4.53 -10.68 1.05
C MET A 88 -3.44 -10.23 0.08
N THR A 89 -2.24 -10.72 0.36
CA THR A 89 -1.02 -10.29 -0.29
C THR A 89 -0.10 -11.49 -0.46
N GLU A 90 0.44 -11.64 -1.65
CA GLU A 90 1.33 -12.75 -1.98
C GLU A 90 2.44 -12.27 -2.92
N ALA A 91 3.67 -12.68 -2.62
CA ALA A 91 4.83 -12.40 -3.45
C ALA A 91 4.79 -13.29 -4.71
N ILE A 92 4.80 -12.70 -5.90
CA ILE A 92 4.79 -13.44 -7.19
C ILE A 92 6.20 -13.97 -7.51
N ASP A 93 7.21 -13.23 -7.10
CA ASP A 93 8.62 -13.61 -7.07
C ASP A 93 9.24 -13.10 -5.77
N LYS A 94 10.57 -13.18 -5.61
CA LYS A 94 11.23 -12.72 -4.39
C LYS A 94 11.07 -11.19 -4.27
N VAL A 95 10.38 -10.75 -3.22
CA VAL A 95 10.11 -9.33 -2.97
C VAL A 95 11.06 -8.81 -1.89
N SER A 96 11.60 -7.61 -2.10
CA SER A 96 12.25 -6.84 -1.04
C SER A 96 11.51 -5.52 -0.89
N ALA A 97 11.24 -5.12 0.34
CA ALA A 97 10.53 -3.89 0.65
C ALA A 97 11.18 -3.16 1.83
N ILE A 98 11.03 -1.83 1.85
CA ILE A 98 11.32 -1.04 3.04
C ILE A 98 10.03 -0.99 3.85
N GLU A 99 10.07 -1.57 5.04
CA GLU A 99 9.04 -1.46 6.06
C GLU A 99 9.29 -0.23 6.92
N LEU A 100 8.25 0.54 7.18
CA LEU A 100 8.27 1.83 7.87
C LEU A 100 7.17 1.87 8.92
N PRO A 101 7.41 2.45 10.11
CA PRO A 101 6.35 2.66 11.08
C PRO A 101 5.21 3.50 10.49
N MET A 102 3.98 3.02 10.62
CA MET A 102 2.77 3.66 10.10
C MET A 102 2.63 5.09 10.62
N GLU A 103 2.90 5.31 11.91
CA GLU A 103 2.84 6.64 12.53
C GLU A 103 3.80 7.64 11.88
N LYS A 104 4.99 7.19 11.47
CA LYS A 104 5.97 8.06 10.78
C LYS A 104 5.47 8.43 9.39
N ALA A 105 4.96 7.44 8.65
CA ALA A 105 4.36 7.70 7.34
C ALA A 105 3.18 8.69 7.44
N ARG A 106 2.33 8.60 8.47
CA ARG A 106 1.27 9.58 8.73
C ARG A 106 1.81 10.97 9.04
N LEU A 107 2.82 11.06 9.90
CA LEU A 107 3.44 12.34 10.25
C LEU A 107 4.00 13.06 9.01
N TRP A 108 4.57 12.31 8.07
CA TRP A 108 5.05 12.85 6.79
C TRP A 108 3.92 13.40 5.91
N LEU A 109 2.73 12.78 5.95
CA LEU A 109 1.55 13.30 5.25
C LEU A 109 1.02 14.58 5.89
N GLU A 110 1.04 14.67 7.22
CA GLU A 110 0.51 15.82 7.96
C GLU A 110 1.43 17.05 7.89
N THR A 111 2.73 16.84 8.09
CA THR A 111 3.75 17.90 8.14
C THR A 111 3.88 18.63 6.79
N ASN A 112 3.56 17.94 5.69
CA ASN A 112 3.64 18.46 4.32
C ASN A 112 2.34 19.07 3.77
N LYS A 113 1.29 19.26 4.58
CA LYS A 113 0.17 20.14 4.17
C LYS A 113 0.56 21.62 4.12
N ARG A 114 1.72 22.00 4.66
CA ARG A 114 2.24 23.39 4.68
C ARG A 114 3.39 23.64 3.70
N GLU A 115 4.13 22.61 3.31
CA GLU A 115 5.15 22.65 2.25
C GLU A 115 4.97 21.43 1.34
N THR A 116 4.71 21.66 0.05
CA THR A 116 4.42 20.60 -0.93
C THR A 116 5.68 19.81 -1.26
N THR A 117 6.07 18.87 -0.39
CA THR A 117 7.16 17.93 -0.67
C THR A 117 6.71 16.89 -1.69
N ALA A 118 7.61 16.46 -2.58
CA ALA A 118 7.33 15.50 -3.66
C ALA A 118 6.70 14.18 -3.18
N TYR A 119 6.97 13.77 -1.93
CA TYR A 119 6.35 12.59 -1.30
C TYR A 119 4.83 12.70 -1.22
N SER A 120 4.32 13.80 -0.68
CA SER A 120 2.89 14.03 -0.54
C SER A 120 2.22 14.16 -1.89
N SER A 121 2.89 14.79 -2.86
CA SER A 121 2.43 14.87 -4.24
C SER A 121 2.36 13.50 -4.91
N LYS A 122 3.36 12.63 -4.70
CA LYS A 122 3.37 11.26 -5.23
C LYS A 122 2.30 10.40 -4.59
N ILE A 123 2.14 10.45 -3.27
CA ILE A 123 1.05 9.75 -2.59
C ILE A 123 -0.30 10.29 -3.05
N ALA A 124 -0.48 11.61 -3.14
CA ALA A 124 -1.73 12.19 -3.64
C ALA A 124 -2.02 11.80 -5.09
N LEU A 125 -1.01 11.70 -5.96
CA LEU A 125 -1.16 11.26 -7.34
C LEU A 125 -1.47 9.76 -7.43
N GLU A 126 -0.72 8.91 -6.71
CA GLU A 126 -1.02 7.49 -6.60
C GLU A 126 -2.41 7.27 -6.02
N MET A 127 -2.82 8.08 -5.04
CA MET A 127 -4.17 8.12 -4.52
C MET A 127 -5.16 8.57 -5.58
N GLN A 128 -4.93 9.59 -6.40
CA GLN A 128 -5.88 10.00 -7.44
C GLN A 128 -6.08 8.91 -8.50
N LEU A 129 -4.99 8.26 -8.91
CA LEU A 129 -5.01 7.13 -9.85
C LEU A 129 -5.74 5.94 -9.22
N LYS A 130 -5.41 5.60 -7.98
CA LYS A 130 -6.04 4.50 -7.23
C LYS A 130 -7.44 4.87 -6.74
N LEU A 131 -7.82 6.14 -6.57
CA LEU A 131 -9.14 6.63 -6.16
C LEU A 131 -10.15 6.56 -7.30
N HIS A 132 -9.72 6.82 -8.54
CA HIS A 132 -10.55 6.55 -9.71
C HIS A 132 -10.87 5.05 -9.80
N SER A 133 -9.86 4.20 -9.57
CA SER A 133 -10.05 2.76 -9.43
C SER A 133 -10.87 2.38 -8.18
N TRP A 134 -10.67 3.08 -7.05
CA TRP A 134 -11.31 2.82 -5.75
C TRP A 134 -12.77 3.27 -5.72
N ARG A 135 -13.17 4.31 -6.45
CA ARG A 135 -14.57 4.72 -6.58
C ARG A 135 -15.35 3.72 -7.44
N ALA A 136 -14.72 3.21 -8.50
CA ALA A 136 -15.25 2.06 -9.23
C ALA A 136 -15.35 0.84 -8.31
N PHE A 137 -14.33 0.59 -7.48
CA PHE A 137 -14.25 -0.50 -6.51
C PHE A 137 -15.26 -0.41 -5.35
N LEU A 138 -15.42 0.75 -4.70
CA LEU A 138 -16.45 1.03 -3.71
C LEU A 138 -17.84 0.84 -4.33
N SER A 139 -18.05 1.21 -5.60
CA SER A 139 -19.32 0.94 -6.26
C SER A 139 -19.58 -0.57 -6.44
N ILE A 140 -18.53 -1.37 -6.64
CA ILE A 140 -18.61 -2.84 -6.75
C ILE A 140 -18.84 -3.45 -5.37
N ILE A 141 -18.04 -3.11 -4.35
CA ILE A 141 -18.22 -3.59 -2.97
C ILE A 141 -19.57 -3.17 -2.40
N LEU A 142 -20.00 -1.91 -2.60
CA LEU A 142 -21.31 -1.44 -2.16
C LEU A 142 -22.46 -2.07 -2.95
N LYS A 143 -22.32 -2.35 -4.26
CA LYS A 143 -23.32 -3.13 -5.03
C LYS A 143 -23.43 -4.57 -4.56
N VAL A 144 -22.31 -5.20 -4.22
CA VAL A 144 -22.28 -6.57 -3.70
C VAL A 144 -22.87 -6.62 -2.30
N LYS A 145 -22.53 -5.68 -1.41
CA LYS A 145 -23.12 -5.58 -0.06
C LYS A 145 -24.60 -5.17 -0.08
N SER A 146 -25.06 -4.28 -0.97
CA SER A 146 -26.48 -3.88 -1.00
C SER A 146 -27.40 -4.96 -1.59
N LYS A 147 -26.91 -5.80 -2.50
CA LYS A 147 -27.62 -7.02 -2.93
C LYS A 147 -27.78 -8.06 -1.82
N ARG A 148 -26.88 -8.08 -0.82
CA ARG A 148 -26.95 -8.97 0.35
C ARG A 148 -27.94 -8.49 1.43
N LEU A 149 -28.29 -7.19 1.47
CA LEU A 149 -29.22 -6.64 2.46
C LEU A 149 -30.70 -6.68 2.02
N ASN A 150 -30.97 -6.97 0.75
CA ASN A 150 -32.32 -7.01 0.16
C ASN A 150 -32.76 -8.44 -0.20
N LYS A 151 -32.18 -9.47 0.43
CA LYS A 151 -32.49 -10.88 0.22
C LYS A 151 -32.59 -11.58 1.56
#